data_AF-A0A535ITQ1-F1
#
_entry.id   AF-A0A535ITQ1-F1
#
_cell.length_a   1.000
_cell.length_b   1.000
_cell.length_c   1.000
_cell.angle_alpha   90.00
_cell.angle_beta   90.00
_cell.angle_gamma   90.00
#
_symmetry.space_group_name_H-M   'P 1'
#
loop_
_entity.id
_entity.type
_entity.pdbx_description
1 polymer ?
#
loop_
_entity_poly.entity_id
_entity_poly.type
_entity_poly.pdbx_seq_one_letter_code
_entity_poly.pdbx_strand_id
1 'polypeptide(L)'
;MSLLDLTPDGLLSTTRSVRKRLDFSRPVETELIQQCLELAVQAPTGGNRQMWHFVVVTDEQQRKALGEVYRKGYTFYRQQVNAESANKTSSRLTRERLETLKKVQSSSDYL
;
A
#
# COMPACT_ATOMS: atom_id res chain seq x y z
N MET A 1 6.90 -20.96 6.83
CA MET A 1 7.74 -19.87 6.29
C MET A 1 9.01 -19.80 7.12
N SER A 2 10.19 -19.72 6.51
CA SER A 2 11.41 -19.42 7.27
C SER A 2 11.40 -17.96 7.69
N LEU A 3 11.57 -17.68 8.97
CA LEU A 3 11.81 -16.32 9.45
C LEU A 3 13.11 -15.80 8.82
N LEU A 4 13.08 -14.57 8.31
CA LEU A 4 14.29 -13.86 7.91
C LEU A 4 14.94 -13.30 9.18
N ASP A 5 16.26 -13.44 9.30
CA ASP A 5 17.04 -12.87 10.40
C ASP A 5 17.25 -11.36 10.17
N LEU A 6 16.20 -10.57 10.45
CA LEU A 6 16.19 -9.12 10.28
C LEU A 6 16.07 -8.41 11.63
N THR A 7 16.90 -7.39 11.83
CA THR A 7 16.76 -6.45 12.94
C THR A 7 15.50 -5.58 12.75
N PRO A 8 14.98 -4.93 13.81
CA PRO A 8 13.90 -3.95 13.66
C PRO A 8 14.22 -2.85 12.64
N ASP A 9 15.43 -2.30 12.64
CA ASP A 9 15.89 -1.34 11.64
C ASP A 9 15.88 -1.92 10.22
N GLY A 10 16.35 -3.17 10.07
CA GLY A 10 16.31 -3.88 8.80
C GLY A 10 14.89 -4.06 8.29
N LEU A 11 13.96 -4.51 9.14
CA LEU A 11 12.55 -4.69 8.80
C LEU A 11 11.90 -3.37 8.36
N LEU A 12 12.07 -2.30 9.15
CA LEU A 12 11.43 -1.01 8.89
C LEU A 12 12.04 -0.26 7.71
N SER A 13 13.36 -0.36 7.51
CA SER A 13 14.06 0.34 6.42
C SER A 13 13.93 -0.36 5.06
N THR A 14 13.56 -1.65 5.02
CA THR A 14 13.46 -2.44 3.78
C THR A 14 12.04 -2.76 3.35
N THR A 15 11.05 -2.67 4.24
CA THR A 15 9.63 -2.82 3.86
C THR A 15 9.25 -1.74 2.84
N ARG A 16 8.64 -2.14 1.72
CA ARG A 16 8.20 -1.24 0.63
C ARG A 16 6.72 -1.48 0.33
N SER A 17 6.03 -0.47 -0.19
CA SER A 17 4.74 -0.69 -0.84
C SER A 17 4.94 -1.51 -2.12
N VAL A 18 4.50 -2.77 -2.13
CA VAL A 18 4.61 -3.66 -3.29
C VAL A 18 3.31 -3.60 -4.09
N ARG A 19 3.40 -3.30 -5.39
CA ARG A 19 2.23 -3.20 -6.31
C ARG A 19 2.34 -4.09 -7.54
N LYS A 20 3.53 -4.22 -8.12
CA LYS A 20 3.78 -4.91 -9.41
C LYS A 20 4.32 -6.34 -9.31
N ARG A 21 4.69 -6.80 -8.11
CA ARG A 21 5.38 -8.09 -7.89
C ARG A 21 4.60 -9.02 -6.95
N LEU A 22 3.28 -8.86 -6.92
CA LEU A 22 2.41 -9.74 -6.17
C LEU A 22 2.09 -10.96 -7.03
N ASP A 23 2.17 -12.14 -6.42
CA ASP A 23 1.66 -13.37 -6.99
C ASP A 23 0.19 -13.52 -6.60
N PHE A 24 -0.72 -13.22 -7.54
CA PHE A 24 -2.16 -13.29 -7.31
C PHE A 24 -2.71 -14.72 -7.34
N SER A 25 -1.90 -15.70 -7.78
CA SER A 25 -2.31 -17.12 -7.82
C SER A 25 -2.09 -17.81 -6.47
N ARG A 26 -1.20 -17.26 -5.64
CA ARG A 26 -0.89 -17.78 -4.32
C ARG A 26 -1.96 -17.35 -3.30
N PRO A 27 -2.69 -18.29 -2.68
CA PRO A 27 -3.62 -17.95 -1.59
C PRO A 27 -2.86 -17.43 -0.37
N VAL A 28 -3.52 -16.58 0.41
CA VAL A 28 -3.07 -16.16 1.73
C VAL A 28 -3.93 -16.91 2.74
N GLU A 29 -3.29 -17.79 3.52
CA GLU A 29 -3.99 -18.59 4.53
C GLU A 29 -4.62 -17.70 5.61
N THR A 30 -5.81 -18.09 6.09
CA THR A 30 -6.58 -17.29 7.05
C THR A 30 -5.82 -17.14 8.37
N GLU A 31 -5.12 -18.19 8.80
CA GLU A 31 -4.31 -18.23 10.02
C GLU A 31 -3.17 -17.21 9.95
N LEU A 32 -2.57 -17.02 8.76
CA LEU A 32 -1.53 -16.01 8.58
C LEU A 32 -2.10 -14.59 8.70
N ILE A 33 -3.29 -14.35 8.16
CA ILE A 33 -3.98 -13.06 8.30
C ILE A 33 -4.28 -12.79 9.78
N GLN A 34 -4.75 -13.81 10.51
CA GLN A 34 -5.01 -13.69 11.95
C GLN A 34 -3.75 -13.34 12.74
N GLN A 35 -2.63 -14.02 12.49
CA GLN A 35 -1.34 -13.69 13.12
C GLN A 35 -0.92 -12.25 12.85
N CYS A 36 -1.12 -11.75 11.63
CA CYS A 36 -0.86 -10.33 11.33
C CYS A 36 -1.76 -9.38 12.12
N LEU A 37 -3.03 -9.72 12.32
CA LEU A 37 -3.96 -8.91 13.10
C LEU A 37 -3.62 -8.92 14.60
N GLU A 38 -3.22 -10.07 15.15
CA GLU A 38 -2.76 -10.21 16.53
C GLU A 38 -1.52 -9.34 16.83
N LEU A 39 -0.64 -9.20 15.84
CA LEU A 39 0.49 -8.27 15.90
C LEU A 39 0.04 -6.81 15.74
N ALA A 40 -0.89 -6.54 14.83
CA ALA A 40 -1.37 -5.17 14.56
C ALA A 40 -2.04 -4.53 15.79
N VAL A 41 -2.78 -5.30 16.58
CA VAL A 41 -3.45 -4.79 17.80
C VAL A 41 -2.49 -4.43 18.93
N GLN A 42 -1.20 -4.78 18.82
CA GLN A 42 -0.17 -4.32 19.77
C GLN A 42 0.17 -2.83 19.60
N ALA A 43 -0.33 -2.17 18.55
CA ALA A 43 -0.11 -0.74 18.36
C ALA A 43 -0.73 0.08 19.51
N PRO A 44 -0.03 1.11 20.03
CA PRO A 44 -0.55 1.91 21.12
C PRO A 44 -1.72 2.80 20.64
N THR A 45 -2.71 3.01 21.52
CA THR A 45 -3.80 3.98 21.27
C THR A 45 -4.04 4.87 22.47
N GLY A 46 -4.46 6.11 22.22
CA GLY A 46 -4.80 7.06 23.28
C GLY A 46 -5.92 6.50 24.16
N GLY A 47 -5.64 6.35 25.45
CA GLY A 47 -6.58 5.77 26.43
C GLY A 47 -6.92 4.30 26.16
N ASN A 48 -6.08 3.57 25.42
CA ASN A 48 -6.33 2.18 25.01
C ASN A 48 -7.67 1.97 24.27
N ARG A 49 -8.15 2.99 23.55
CA ARG A 49 -9.49 2.94 22.92
C ARG A 49 -9.60 1.95 21.77
N GLN A 50 -8.50 1.59 21.11
CA GLN A 50 -8.47 0.58 20.05
C GLN A 50 -9.58 0.77 18.98
N MET A 51 -9.86 2.01 18.56
CA MET A 51 -11.00 2.36 17.69
C MET A 51 -10.83 1.93 16.22
N TRP A 52 -10.04 0.90 15.96
CA TRP A 52 -9.89 0.27 14.66
C TRP A 52 -10.87 -0.90 14.51
N HIS A 53 -11.31 -1.11 13.29
CA HIS A 53 -12.03 -2.31 12.88
C HIS A 53 -11.31 -2.89 11.68
N PHE A 54 -11.08 -4.20 11.70
CA PHE A 54 -10.50 -4.92 10.58
C PHE A 54 -11.60 -5.68 9.84
N VAL A 55 -11.69 -5.48 8.54
CA VAL A 55 -12.59 -6.22 7.65
C VAL A 55 -11.73 -7.01 6.68
N VAL A 56 -11.76 -8.34 6.81
CA VAL A 56 -11.01 -9.25 5.93
C VAL A 56 -11.93 -9.73 4.82
N VAL A 57 -11.55 -9.48 3.56
CA VAL A 57 -12.35 -9.82 2.38
C VAL A 57 -11.63 -10.91 1.58
N THR A 58 -12.08 -12.15 1.74
CA THR A 58 -11.50 -13.33 1.08
C THR A 58 -12.27 -13.74 -0.19
N ASP A 59 -13.51 -13.30 -0.35
CA ASP A 59 -14.29 -13.54 -1.57
C ASP A 59 -13.74 -12.73 -2.75
N GLU A 60 -13.55 -13.40 -3.89
CA GLU A 60 -12.94 -12.80 -5.06
C GLU A 60 -13.82 -11.72 -5.70
N GLN A 61 -15.14 -11.93 -5.74
CA GLN A 61 -16.08 -10.98 -6.35
C GLN A 61 -16.17 -9.70 -5.52
N GLN A 62 -16.21 -9.84 -4.19
CA GLN A 62 -16.17 -8.71 -3.26
C GLN A 62 -14.86 -7.93 -3.37
N ARG A 63 -13.70 -8.61 -3.44
CA ARG A 63 -12.41 -7.93 -3.67
C ARG A 63 -12.41 -7.13 -4.97
N LYS A 64 -12.95 -7.72 -6.04
CA LYS A 64 -13.05 -7.05 -7.34
C LYS A 64 -13.94 -5.80 -7.27
N ALA A 65 -15.12 -5.92 -6.66
CA ALA A 65 -16.04 -4.79 -6.46
C ALA A 65 -15.41 -3.65 -5.65
N LEU A 66 -14.69 -3.98 -4.57
CA LEU A 66 -13.94 -2.98 -3.79
C LEU A 66 -12.83 -2.31 -4.62
N GLY A 67 -12.12 -3.08 -5.44
CA GLY A 67 -11.13 -2.55 -6.38
C GLY A 67 -11.72 -1.54 -7.37
N GLU A 68 -12.93 -1.80 -7.89
CA GLU A 68 -13.62 -0.87 -8.78
C GLU A 68 -14.00 0.45 -8.08
N VAL A 69 -14.46 0.38 -6.83
CA VAL A 69 -14.74 1.58 -6.02
C VAL A 69 -13.47 2.37 -5.76
N TYR A 70 -12.39 1.70 -5.36
CA TYR A 70 -11.09 2.33 -5.15
C TYR A 70 -10.59 3.03 -6.42
N ARG A 71 -10.69 2.38 -7.58
CA ARG A 71 -10.22 2.93 -8.86
C ARG A 71 -10.92 4.23 -9.25
N LYS A 72 -12.22 4.37 -8.92
CA LYS A 72 -12.97 5.62 -9.15
C LYS A 72 -12.36 6.77 -8.34
N GLY A 73 -12.14 6.58 -7.04
CA GLY A 73 -11.53 7.58 -6.17
C GLY A 73 -10.08 7.89 -6.56
N TYR A 74 -9.31 6.85 -6.91
CA TYR A 74 -7.92 7.00 -7.34
C TYR A 74 -7.79 7.82 -8.63
N THR A 75 -8.67 7.58 -9.60
CA THR A 75 -8.70 8.35 -10.86
C THR A 75 -8.89 9.83 -10.60
N PHE A 76 -9.83 10.19 -9.72
CA PHE A 76 -10.09 11.57 -9.34
C PHE A 76 -8.89 12.21 -8.64
N TYR A 77 -8.34 11.54 -7.62
CA TYR A 77 -7.12 11.98 -6.93
C TYR A 77 -5.96 12.24 -7.90
N ARG A 78 -5.78 11.35 -8.89
CA ARG A 78 -4.71 11.46 -9.88
C ARG A 78 -4.87 12.64 -10.82
N GLN A 79 -6.09 12.92 -11.25
CA GLN A 79 -6.36 14.11 -12.07
C GLN A 79 -5.99 15.39 -11.31
N GLN A 80 -6.31 15.48 -10.01
CA GLN A 80 -5.93 16.61 -9.16
C GLN A 80 -4.41 16.75 -9.01
N VAL A 81 -3.71 15.67 -8.65
CA VAL A 81 -2.25 15.68 -8.49
C VAL A 81 -1.53 16.08 -9.79
N ASN A 82 -2.02 15.60 -10.93
CA ASN A 82 -1.45 15.95 -12.24
C ASN A 82 -1.67 17.43 -12.57
N ALA A 83 -2.86 17.99 -12.29
CA ALA A 83 -3.15 19.41 -12.49
C ALA A 83 -2.28 20.31 -11.60
N GLU A 84 -2.08 19.95 -10.32
CA GLU A 84 -1.20 20.67 -9.41
C GLU A 84 0.27 20.60 -9.83
N SER A 85 0.70 19.45 -10.36
CA SER A 85 2.08 19.25 -10.83
C SER A 85 2.37 20.03 -12.11
N ALA A 86 1.40 20.14 -13.02
CA ALA A 86 1.51 20.96 -14.23
C ALA A 86 1.66 22.46 -13.90
N ASN A 87 1.05 22.92 -12.80
CA ASN A 87 1.15 24.30 -12.34
C ASN A 87 2.46 24.61 -11.58
N LYS A 88 3.21 23.60 -11.14
CA LYS A 88 4.52 23.75 -10.47
C LYS A 88 5.63 23.43 -11.47
N THR A 89 6.02 24.40 -12.29
CA THR A 89 7.23 24.31 -13.13
C THR A 89 8.43 23.90 -12.27
N SER A 90 8.88 22.65 -12.45
CA SER A 90 9.85 22.01 -11.57
C SER A 90 11.27 22.44 -11.93
N SER A 91 11.69 23.62 -11.46
CA SER A 91 13.06 24.12 -11.66
C SER A 91 14.09 23.57 -10.65
N ARG A 92 13.72 22.60 -9.79
CA ARG A 92 14.57 22.13 -8.66
C ARG A 92 14.79 20.63 -8.55
N LEU A 93 14.22 19.78 -9.41
CA LEU A 93 14.40 18.32 -9.30
C LEU A 93 15.48 17.81 -10.27
N THR A 94 16.36 16.95 -9.77
CA THR A 94 17.33 16.23 -10.61
C THR A 94 16.62 15.26 -11.55
N ARG A 95 17.24 14.98 -12.70
CA ARG A 95 16.72 14.02 -13.70
C ARG A 95 16.43 12.64 -13.08
N GLU A 96 17.33 12.16 -12.23
CA GLU A 96 17.19 10.87 -11.54
C GLU A 96 15.96 10.83 -10.61
N ARG A 97 15.74 11.92 -9.86
CA ARG A 97 14.58 12.01 -8.97
C ARG A 97 13.27 12.04 -9.76
N LEU A 98 13.24 12.74 -10.90
CA LEU A 98 12.09 12.75 -11.80
C LEU A 98 11.77 11.36 -12.34
N GLU A 99 12.78 10.60 -12.78
CA GLU A 99 12.58 9.23 -13.26
C GLU A 99 12.10 8.29 -12.14
N THR A 100 12.61 8.46 -10.92
CA THR A 100 12.12 7.70 -9.76
C THR A 100 10.66 8.01 -9.46
N LEU A 101 10.28 9.29 -9.47
CA LEU A 101 8.89 9.71 -9.25
C LEU A 101 7.96 9.14 -10.32
N LYS A 102 8.35 9.17 -11.60
CA LYS A 102 7.59 8.53 -12.70
C LYS A 102 7.41 7.03 -12.47
N LYS A 103 8.44 6.32 -12.03
CA LYS A 103 8.35 4.88 -11.70
C LYS A 103 7.41 4.61 -10.52
N VAL A 104 7.46 5.42 -9.47
CA VAL A 104 6.56 5.31 -8.32
C VAL A 104 5.12 5.61 -8.75
N GLN A 105 4.92 6.70 -9.49
CA GLN A 105 3.64 7.14 -10.03
C GLN A 105 2.99 6.06 -10.91
N SER A 106 3.75 5.46 -11.83
CA SER A 106 3.28 4.36 -12.70
C SER A 106 3.12 3.01 -11.98
N SER A 107 3.62 2.87 -10.75
CA SER A 107 3.40 1.66 -9.95
C SER A 107 1.96 1.57 -9.45
N SER A 108 1.34 2.72 -9.21
CA SER A 108 -0.01 2.82 -8.69
C SER A 108 -1.09 2.66 -9.77
N ASP A 109 -0.73 2.85 -11.04
CA ASP A 109 -1.63 2.60 -12.19
C ASP A 109 -1.87 1.10 -12.47
N TYR A 110 -1.19 0.21 -11.73
CA TYR A 110 -1.36 -1.25 -11.84
C TYR A 110 -2.49 -1.81 -10.95
N LEU A 111 -3.10 -0.98 -10.09
CA LEU A 111 -4.21 -1.34 -9.20
C LEU A 111 -5.57 -1.04 -9.86
#